data_AF-A0A7C7PZB2-F1
#
_entry.id   AF-A0A7C7PZB2-F1
#
_cell.length_a   1.000
_cell.length_b   1.000
_cell.length_c   1.000
_cell.angle_alpha   90.00
_cell.angle_beta   90.00
_cell.angle_gamma   90.00
#
_symmetry.space_group_name_H-M   'P 1'
#
loop_
_entity.id
_entity.type
_entity.pdbx_description
1 polymer ?
#
loop_
_entity_poly.entity_id
_entity_poly.type
_entity_poly.pdbx_seq_one_letter_code
_entity_poly.pdbx_strand_id
1 'polypeptide(L)'
;MPYVRNEDVFRCPSAADEWQWNASCYPGLFKRKNLRVNYGYHEGIQINSWGSNKVAMMKWPAETVIVADCWNAFFTPWAWMQDTGVMVRSAFANRGWEAVNCGCHPTLKQGVNHEDWTRHLGGSNIGFADGHVKWVRWQNIKSKCRGGPLRISCRDIVGR
;
A
#
# COMPACT_ATOMS: atom_id res chain seq x y z
N MET A 1 6.45 -20.17 7.87
CA MET A 1 7.39 -19.12 7.46
C MET A 1 8.75 -19.45 8.06
N PRO A 2 9.68 -20.08 7.32
CA PRO A 2 10.91 -20.64 7.92
C PRO A 2 11.89 -19.58 8.41
N TYR A 3 11.80 -18.34 7.91
CA TYR A 3 12.73 -17.26 8.20
C TYR A 3 12.20 -16.20 9.18
N VAL A 4 10.92 -16.30 9.55
CA VAL A 4 10.27 -15.33 10.44
C VAL A 4 9.97 -16.02 11.76
N ARG A 5 10.72 -15.68 12.80
CA ARG A 5 10.54 -16.23 14.16
C ARG A 5 9.48 -15.49 14.99
N ASN A 6 9.22 -14.23 14.65
CA ASN A 6 8.21 -13.40 15.29
C ASN A 6 7.30 -12.80 14.21
N GLU A 7 6.01 -13.09 14.25
CA GLU A 7 5.03 -12.57 13.29
C GLU A 7 4.59 -11.14 13.60
N ASP A 8 4.85 -10.63 14.81
CA ASP A 8 4.53 -9.24 15.18
C ASP A 8 5.37 -8.22 14.38
N VAL A 9 6.40 -8.66 13.65
CA VAL A 9 7.12 -7.79 12.70
C VAL A 9 6.22 -7.24 11.59
N PHE A 10 5.07 -7.88 11.34
CA PHE A 10 4.08 -7.41 10.36
C PHE A 10 3.01 -6.51 10.97
N ARG A 11 3.04 -6.31 12.29
CA ARG A 11 2.10 -5.51 13.05
C ARG A 11 2.63 -4.09 13.22
N CYS A 12 1.78 -3.11 12.96
CA CYS A 12 2.07 -1.72 13.30
C CYS A 12 1.53 -1.42 14.70
N PRO A 13 2.35 -0.96 15.67
CA PRO A 13 1.88 -0.62 17.02
C PRO A 13 0.84 0.50 17.06
N SER A 14 0.77 1.32 16.01
CA SER A 14 -0.20 2.43 15.87
C SER A 14 -1.42 2.06 15.03
N ALA A 15 -1.56 0.81 14.60
CA ALA A 15 -2.74 0.40 13.86
C ALA A 15 -3.98 0.46 14.76
N ALA A 16 -5.01 1.18 14.31
CA ALA A 16 -6.31 1.18 15.00
C ALA A 16 -7.04 -0.16 14.79
N ASP A 17 -6.78 -0.83 13.67
CA ASP A 17 -7.41 -2.10 13.30
C ASP A 17 -6.35 -3.14 12.87
N GLU A 18 -6.43 -4.35 13.43
CA GLU A 18 -5.52 -5.47 13.17
C GLU A 18 -6.17 -6.57 12.33
N TRP A 19 -6.90 -6.15 11.30
CA TRP A 19 -7.85 -7.04 10.64
C TRP A 19 -7.15 -8.15 9.84
N GLN A 20 -7.47 -9.40 10.19
CA GLN A 20 -6.84 -10.57 9.59
C GLN A 20 -7.41 -10.94 8.22
N TRP A 21 -8.68 -10.61 7.95
CA TRP A 21 -9.35 -10.96 6.68
C TRP A 21 -8.78 -10.18 5.50
N ASN A 22 -8.58 -8.87 5.64
CA ASN A 22 -8.01 -8.06 4.57
C ASN A 22 -6.49 -8.27 4.42
N ALA A 23 -5.82 -8.72 5.47
CA ALA A 23 -4.42 -9.13 5.43
C ALA A 23 -4.20 -10.50 4.76
N SER A 24 -5.24 -11.33 4.67
CA SER A 24 -5.16 -12.66 4.07
C SER A 24 -6.32 -12.78 3.09
N CYS A 25 -6.18 -12.37 1.83
CA CYS A 25 -7.22 -12.59 0.82
C CYS A 25 -7.65 -14.06 0.86
N TYR A 26 -8.82 -14.35 1.43
CA TYR A 26 -9.30 -15.70 1.81
C TYR A 26 -8.68 -16.26 3.10
N PRO A 27 -8.97 -15.68 4.28
CA PRO A 27 -8.52 -16.24 5.55
C PRO A 27 -9.20 -17.61 5.80
N GLY A 28 -8.44 -18.56 6.35
CA GLY A 28 -8.91 -19.92 6.62
C GLY A 28 -9.07 -20.82 5.38
N LEU A 29 -8.93 -20.27 4.17
CA LEU A 29 -8.96 -21.06 2.94
C LEU A 29 -7.78 -22.04 2.94
N PHE A 30 -8.06 -23.31 2.58
CA PHE A 30 -7.08 -24.40 2.65
C PHE A 30 -6.46 -24.61 4.05
N LYS A 31 -7.20 -24.28 5.13
CA LYS A 31 -6.73 -24.38 6.53
C LYS A 31 -5.47 -23.53 6.79
N ARG A 32 -5.24 -22.48 6.01
CA ARG A 32 -4.11 -21.57 6.19
C ARG A 32 -4.34 -20.69 7.42
N LYS A 33 -3.26 -20.44 8.16
CA LYS A 33 -3.25 -19.50 9.29
C LYS A 33 -3.55 -18.09 8.77
N ASN A 34 -4.45 -17.39 9.44
CA ASN A 34 -4.72 -15.99 9.17
C ASN A 34 -3.58 -15.14 9.72
N LEU A 35 -2.98 -14.32 8.87
CA LEU A 35 -1.90 -13.43 9.26
C LEU A 35 -2.45 -12.03 9.52
N ARG A 36 -1.88 -11.36 10.53
CA ARG A 36 -2.05 -9.93 10.73
C ARG A 36 -0.97 -9.23 9.92
N VAL A 37 -1.37 -8.31 9.05
CA VAL A 37 -0.44 -7.56 8.22
C VAL A 37 -0.94 -6.12 8.14
N ASN A 38 -0.16 -5.21 8.72
CA ASN A 38 -0.38 -3.78 8.60
C ASN A 38 0.48 -3.15 7.50
N TYR A 39 1.40 -3.90 6.90
CA TYR A 39 2.28 -3.40 5.84
C TYR A 39 2.00 -4.13 4.53
N GLY A 40 1.57 -3.40 3.52
CA GLY A 40 1.27 -3.96 2.21
C GLY A 40 2.54 -4.01 1.36
N TYR A 41 2.69 -5.05 0.53
CA TYR A 41 3.71 -5.07 -0.52
C TYR A 41 3.17 -4.55 -1.85
N HIS A 42 4.08 -4.11 -2.73
CA HIS A 42 3.72 -3.67 -4.07
C HIS A 42 3.37 -4.86 -4.97
N GLU A 43 2.09 -5.05 -5.26
CA GLU A 43 1.60 -6.20 -6.01
C GLU A 43 2.22 -6.29 -7.42
N GLY A 44 2.29 -5.17 -8.13
CA GLY A 44 2.89 -5.11 -9.47
C GLY A 44 4.34 -5.63 -9.52
N ILE A 45 5.14 -5.38 -8.49
CA ILE A 45 6.51 -5.90 -8.41
C ILE A 45 6.47 -7.40 -8.09
N GLN A 46 5.60 -7.82 -7.15
CA GLN A 46 5.47 -9.23 -6.75
C GLN A 46 5.05 -10.15 -7.92
N ILE A 47 4.11 -9.71 -8.75
CA ILE A 47 3.67 -10.46 -9.94
C ILE A 47 4.57 -10.21 -11.17
N ASN A 48 5.67 -9.48 -11.00
CA ASN A 48 6.60 -9.11 -12.07
C ASN A 48 5.94 -8.36 -13.25
N SER A 49 4.97 -7.49 -12.96
CA SER A 49 4.43 -6.56 -13.94
C SER A 49 5.57 -5.74 -14.55
N TRP A 50 5.60 -5.67 -15.88
CA TRP A 50 6.58 -4.90 -16.64
C TRP A 50 8.05 -5.33 -16.45
N GLY A 51 8.34 -6.48 -15.84
CA GLY A 51 9.71 -6.89 -15.55
C GLY A 51 10.33 -6.19 -14.32
N SER A 52 9.48 -5.69 -13.42
CA SER A 52 9.89 -4.84 -12.28
C SER A 52 10.41 -5.59 -11.05
N ASN A 53 10.47 -6.93 -11.05
CA ASN A 53 10.90 -7.72 -9.88
C ASN A 53 12.42 -7.75 -9.64
N LYS A 54 13.21 -7.10 -10.49
CA LYS A 54 14.67 -6.97 -10.33
C LYS A 54 15.01 -5.52 -10.03
N VAL A 55 15.70 -5.27 -8.92
CA VAL A 55 16.16 -3.91 -8.56
C VAL A 55 16.98 -3.28 -9.69
N ALA A 56 17.82 -4.06 -10.38
CA ALA A 56 18.59 -3.62 -11.53
C ALA A 56 17.75 -3.09 -12.71
N MET A 57 16.45 -3.42 -12.76
CA MET A 57 15.52 -2.92 -13.79
C MET A 57 14.80 -1.64 -13.36
N MET A 58 14.90 -1.24 -12.09
CA MET A 58 14.21 -0.07 -11.55
C MET A 58 15.04 1.19 -11.86
N LYS A 59 14.45 2.13 -12.61
CA LYS A 59 15.15 3.36 -13.01
C LYS A 59 15.28 4.36 -11.87
N TRP A 60 14.33 4.32 -10.93
CA TRP A 60 14.24 5.30 -9.84
C TRP A 60 14.00 4.59 -8.50
N PRO A 61 15.00 3.90 -7.92
CA PRO A 61 14.82 3.13 -6.69
C PRO A 61 14.31 3.97 -5.52
N ALA A 62 14.82 5.20 -5.37
CA ALA A 62 14.41 6.14 -4.33
C ALA A 62 12.98 6.70 -4.48
N GLU A 63 12.32 6.47 -5.62
CA GLU A 63 10.91 6.86 -5.83
C GLU A 63 9.98 5.64 -5.90
N THR A 64 10.55 4.45 -6.05
CA THR A 64 9.81 3.20 -6.25
C THR A 64 9.41 2.62 -4.91
N VAL A 65 8.11 2.58 -4.67
CA VAL A 65 7.55 2.04 -3.42
C VAL A 65 7.59 0.52 -3.48
N ILE A 66 8.05 -0.14 -2.42
CA ILE A 66 8.07 -1.61 -2.33
C ILE A 66 7.15 -2.12 -1.22
N VAL A 67 7.04 -1.35 -0.14
CA VAL A 67 6.23 -1.63 1.04
C VAL A 67 5.68 -0.32 1.58
N ALA A 68 4.49 -0.34 2.17
CA ALA A 68 3.89 0.83 2.78
C ALA A 68 2.95 0.38 3.89
N ASP A 69 2.59 1.28 4.80
CA ASP A 69 1.37 1.07 5.57
C ASP A 69 0.21 0.73 4.64
N CYS A 70 -0.58 -0.26 5.03
CA CYS A 70 -1.69 -0.73 4.23
C CYS A 70 -2.74 -1.37 5.14
N TRP A 71 -4.01 -1.24 4.77
CA TRP A 71 -5.10 -2.00 5.40
C TRP A 71 -5.31 -3.38 4.78
N ASN A 72 -4.50 -3.73 3.78
CA ASN A 72 -4.49 -5.00 3.05
C ASN A 72 -3.02 -5.50 2.93
N ALA A 73 -2.78 -6.78 2.68
CA ALA A 73 -1.43 -7.31 2.49
C ALA A 73 -0.72 -6.75 1.25
N PHE A 74 -1.43 -6.08 0.35
CA PHE A 74 -0.85 -5.48 -0.85
C PHE A 74 -1.57 -4.20 -1.27
N PHE A 75 -0.82 -3.32 -1.91
CA PHE A 75 -1.37 -2.22 -2.69
C PHE A 75 -1.18 -2.50 -4.18
N THR A 76 -2.24 -2.24 -4.94
CA THR A 76 -2.31 -2.62 -6.34
C THR A 76 -2.03 -1.42 -7.23
N PRO A 77 -1.47 -1.61 -8.43
CA PRO A 77 -1.31 -0.53 -9.40
C PRO A 77 -2.63 -0.01 -9.99
N TRP A 78 -3.78 -0.57 -9.62
CA TRP A 78 -5.11 -0.13 -10.06
C TRP A 78 -6.00 0.39 -8.92
N ALA A 79 -5.54 0.37 -7.66
CA ALA A 79 -6.33 0.84 -6.51
C ALA A 79 -6.15 2.34 -6.21
N TRP A 80 -5.91 3.15 -7.25
CA TRP A 80 -5.85 4.60 -7.14
C TRP A 80 -7.24 5.23 -7.26
N MET A 81 -7.47 6.36 -6.59
CA MET A 81 -8.78 7.03 -6.61
C MET A 81 -8.97 7.87 -7.88
N GLN A 82 -10.17 7.83 -8.48
CA GLN A 82 -10.43 8.47 -9.78
C GLN A 82 -10.29 10.00 -9.75
N ASP A 83 -10.69 10.61 -8.64
CA ASP A 83 -10.74 12.06 -8.41
C ASP A 83 -9.37 12.66 -8.10
N THR A 84 -8.54 11.94 -7.36
CA THR A 84 -7.33 12.49 -6.74
C THR A 84 -6.06 11.76 -7.15
N GLY A 85 -6.14 10.51 -7.63
CA GLY A 85 -5.00 9.66 -7.93
C GLY A 85 -4.31 9.04 -6.71
N VAL A 86 -4.85 9.22 -5.51
CA VAL A 86 -4.28 8.69 -4.26
C VAL A 86 -4.44 7.17 -4.20
N MET A 87 -3.40 6.47 -3.75
CA MET A 87 -3.44 5.05 -3.44
C MET A 87 -4.19 4.82 -2.12
N VAL A 88 -5.49 4.53 -2.22
CA VAL A 88 -6.38 4.43 -1.05
C VAL A 88 -5.86 3.44 0.00
N ARG A 89 -5.24 2.35 -0.47
CA ARG A 89 -4.81 1.26 0.39
C ARG A 89 -3.70 1.65 1.34
N SER A 90 -2.85 2.58 0.92
CA SER A 90 -1.79 3.10 1.77
C SER A 90 -2.17 4.40 2.44
N ALA A 91 -2.93 5.27 1.78
CA ALA A 91 -3.36 6.54 2.37
C ALA A 91 -4.21 6.37 3.62
N PHE A 92 -5.17 5.44 3.60
CA PHE A 92 -6.15 5.25 4.68
C PHE A 92 -5.99 3.88 5.33
N ALA A 93 -4.78 3.59 5.80
CA ALA A 93 -4.40 2.27 6.27
C ALA A 93 -5.10 1.80 7.57
N ASN A 94 -5.88 2.66 8.24
CA ASN A 94 -6.75 2.25 9.36
C ASN A 94 -8.17 1.92 8.89
N ARG A 95 -8.76 2.71 7.97
CA ARG A 95 -10.19 2.60 7.59
C ARG A 95 -10.44 2.56 6.08
N GLY A 96 -9.54 1.95 5.33
CA GLY A 96 -9.48 2.12 3.87
C GLY A 96 -10.74 1.76 3.08
N TRP A 97 -11.54 0.77 3.51
CA TRP A 97 -12.82 0.44 2.87
C TRP A 97 -13.95 1.42 3.22
N GLU A 98 -13.94 1.94 4.44
CA GLU A 98 -14.89 2.96 4.89
C GLU A 98 -14.54 4.33 4.29
N ALA A 99 -13.29 4.49 3.83
CA ALA A 99 -12.76 5.72 3.33
C ALA A 99 -13.23 6.15 1.95
N VAL A 100 -13.80 5.21 1.20
CA VAL A 100 -14.13 5.38 -0.21
C VAL A 100 -15.51 4.83 -0.54
N ASN A 101 -16.10 5.40 -1.57
CA ASN A 101 -17.17 4.71 -2.29
C ASN A 101 -16.52 3.62 -3.15
N CYS A 102 -16.97 2.38 -2.97
CA CYS A 102 -16.46 1.24 -3.73
C CYS A 102 -16.66 1.45 -5.24
N GLY A 103 -15.65 1.11 -6.03
CA GLY A 103 -15.66 1.27 -7.49
C GLY A 103 -14.35 0.81 -8.12
N CYS A 104 -14.34 0.72 -9.45
CA CYS A 104 -13.14 0.48 -10.25
C CYS A 104 -13.01 1.62 -11.28
N HIS A 105 -12.58 2.82 -10.87
CA HIS A 105 -11.77 3.16 -9.69
C HIS A 105 -12.61 3.70 -8.49
N PRO A 106 -12.13 3.57 -7.24
CA PRO A 106 -12.82 4.12 -6.07
C PRO A 106 -12.80 5.66 -6.06
N THR A 107 -13.74 6.28 -5.33
CA THR A 107 -13.78 7.74 -5.11
C THR A 107 -13.80 8.06 -3.62
N LEU A 108 -13.32 9.26 -3.23
CA LEU A 108 -13.38 9.68 -1.83
C LEU A 108 -14.83 9.80 -1.36
N LYS A 109 -15.11 9.22 -0.19
CA LYS A 109 -16.38 9.47 0.50
C LYS A 109 -16.42 10.93 0.94
N GLN A 110 -17.50 11.65 0.67
CA GLN A 110 -17.66 13.05 1.08
C GLN A 110 -18.20 13.16 2.52
N GLY A 111 -18.00 14.32 3.15
CA GLY A 111 -18.54 14.62 4.48
C GLY A 111 -17.83 13.92 5.65
N VAL A 112 -16.61 13.43 5.42
CA VAL A 112 -15.80 12.71 6.41
C VAL A 112 -14.40 13.32 6.48
N ASN A 113 -13.79 13.30 7.66
CA ASN A 113 -12.43 13.75 7.86
C ASN A 113 -11.45 12.60 7.60
N HIS A 114 -10.85 12.56 6.42
CA HIS A 114 -9.94 11.48 6.03
C HIS A 114 -8.64 11.43 6.83
N GLU A 115 -8.28 12.50 7.56
CA GLU A 115 -7.11 12.51 8.44
C GLU A 115 -7.21 11.43 9.53
N ASP A 116 -8.41 11.21 10.06
CA ASP A 116 -8.70 10.26 11.13
C ASP A 116 -8.56 8.79 10.66
N TRP A 117 -8.48 8.58 9.35
CA TRP A 117 -8.39 7.27 8.71
C TRP A 117 -6.99 6.90 8.25
N THR A 118 -6.07 7.88 8.31
CA THR A 118 -4.64 7.63 8.15
C THR A 118 -4.10 6.91 9.39
N ARG A 119 -2.98 6.20 9.25
CA ARG A 119 -2.38 5.50 10.38
C ARG A 119 -1.44 6.37 11.21
N HIS A 120 -0.74 7.29 10.56
CA HIS A 120 0.31 8.09 11.21
C HIS A 120 0.13 9.57 10.90
N LEU A 121 -0.43 10.32 11.84
CA LEU A 121 -0.46 11.80 11.85
C LEU A 121 -0.84 12.44 10.49
N GLY A 122 -1.85 11.88 9.81
CA GLY A 122 -2.27 12.35 8.49
C GLY A 122 -1.52 11.74 7.30
N GLY A 123 -0.83 10.61 7.50
CA GLY A 123 -0.03 9.98 6.46
C GLY A 123 0.34 8.54 6.77
N SER A 124 1.40 8.09 6.11
CA SER A 124 1.89 6.72 6.19
C SER A 124 3.39 6.64 5.96
N ASN A 125 4.00 5.62 6.55
CA ASN A 125 5.38 5.23 6.32
C ASN A 125 5.46 4.43 5.03
N ILE A 126 6.33 4.88 4.13
CA ILE A 126 6.54 4.32 2.80
C ILE A 126 7.97 3.84 2.71
N GLY A 127 8.19 2.57 2.38
CA GLY A 127 9.49 1.96 2.13
C GLY A 127 9.80 1.87 0.64
N PHE A 128 11.03 2.25 0.29
CA PHE A 128 11.47 2.41 -1.09
C PHE A 128 12.48 1.32 -1.50
N ALA A 129 12.64 1.15 -2.82
CA ALA A 129 13.48 0.09 -3.37
C ALA A 129 14.98 0.23 -3.10
N ASP A 130 15.46 1.42 -2.74
CA ASP A 130 16.83 1.66 -2.27
C ASP A 130 17.03 1.38 -0.77
N GLY A 131 15.96 1.01 -0.06
CA GLY A 131 15.98 0.63 1.35
C GLY A 131 15.63 1.75 2.33
N HIS A 132 15.41 2.98 1.89
CA HIS A 132 14.99 4.04 2.82
C HIS A 132 13.48 3.97 3.13
N VAL A 133 13.09 4.62 4.23
CA VAL A 133 11.69 4.78 4.63
C VAL A 133 11.42 6.27 4.84
N LYS A 134 10.27 6.74 4.39
CA LYS A 134 9.85 8.13 4.56
C LYS A 134 8.37 8.19 4.94
N TRP A 135 8.04 9.07 5.88
CA TRP A 135 6.66 9.44 6.13
C TRP A 135 6.14 10.34 5.00
N VAL A 136 4.98 10.00 4.45
CA VAL A 136 4.34 10.73 3.36
C VAL A 136 2.91 11.08 3.77
N ARG A 137 2.57 12.36 3.66
CA ARG A 137 1.20 12.85 3.85
C ARG A 137 0.24 12.16 2.88
N TRP A 138 -0.96 11.78 3.34
CA TRP A 138 -1.88 10.94 2.55
C TRP A 138 -2.24 11.54 1.18
N GLN A 139 -2.39 12.86 1.08
CA GLN A 139 -2.65 13.56 -0.19
C GLN A 139 -1.51 13.40 -1.21
N ASN A 140 -0.31 13.02 -0.78
CA ASN A 140 0.86 12.81 -1.63
C ASN A 140 1.17 11.34 -1.88
N ILE A 141 0.38 10.41 -1.34
CA ILE A 141 0.54 8.97 -1.62
C ILE A 141 -0.10 8.67 -2.97
N LYS A 142 0.53 9.19 -4.02
CA LYS A 142 0.05 9.23 -5.41
C LYS A 142 1.17 8.82 -6.34
N SER A 143 0.83 8.06 -7.38
CA SER A 143 1.80 7.73 -8.43
C SER A 143 2.15 8.94 -9.29
N LYS A 144 3.35 8.94 -9.87
CA LYS A 144 3.89 10.01 -10.69
C LYS A 144 3.10 10.22 -11.98
N CYS A 145 2.70 9.12 -12.62
CA CYS A 145 1.72 9.12 -13.71
C CYS A 145 0.31 9.67 -13.33
N ARG A 146 0.06 9.93 -12.05
CA ARG A 146 -1.19 10.49 -11.51
C ARG A 146 -0.95 11.85 -10.83
N GLY A 147 0.14 12.53 -11.17
CA GLY A 147 0.49 13.84 -10.60
C GLY A 147 1.07 13.78 -9.19
N GLY A 148 1.47 12.60 -8.73
CA GLY A 148 2.10 12.39 -7.43
C GLY A 148 3.63 12.38 -7.44
N PRO A 149 4.27 12.28 -6.26
CA PRO A 149 5.72 12.17 -6.16
C PRO A 149 6.25 10.72 -6.21
N LEU A 150 5.40 9.70 -6.06
CA LEU A 150 5.82 8.31 -5.85
C LEU A 150 5.70 7.46 -7.12
N ARG A 151 6.34 6.30 -7.20
CA ARG A 151 6.12 5.30 -8.25
C ARG A 151 5.52 4.04 -7.64
N ILE A 152 4.21 3.87 -7.83
CA ILE A 152 3.41 2.80 -7.21
C ILE A 152 2.57 2.04 -8.25
N SER A 153 2.07 2.72 -9.27
CA SER A 153 0.92 2.19 -10.03
C SER A 153 1.13 2.12 -11.53
N CYS A 154 2.31 2.51 -12.01
CA CYS A 154 2.56 2.71 -13.43
C CYS A 154 3.85 2.06 -13.87
N ARG A 155 3.97 1.85 -15.19
CA ARG A 155 5.15 1.26 -15.83
C ARG A 155 6.42 2.10 -15.67
N ASP A 156 6.28 3.35 -15.24
CA ASP A 156 7.36 4.31 -15.05
C ASP A 156 8.36 3.95 -13.94
N ILE A 157 8.14 2.83 -13.25
CA ILE A 157 9.11 2.13 -12.39
C ILE A 157 10.28 1.57 -13.20
N VAL A 158 10.00 1.00 -14.38
CA VAL A 158 11.02 0.39 -15.26
C VAL A 158 11.44 1.37 -16.36
N GLY A 159 12.73 1.38 -16.69
CA GLY A 159 13.32 2.33 -17.65
C GLY A 159 13.14 2.00 -19.14
N ARG A 160 12.17 1.16 -19.51
CA ARG A 160 11.96 0.65 -20.89
C ARG A 160 10.79 1.28 -21.61
#